data_AF-A0A2U9IBY8-F1
#
_entry.id   AF-A0A2U9IBY8-F1
#
_cell.length_a   1.000
_cell.length_b   1.000
_cell.length_c   1.000
_cell.angle_alpha   90.00
_cell.angle_beta   90.00
_cell.angle_gamma   90.00
#
_symmetry.space_group_name_H-M   'P 1'
#
loop_
_entity.id
_entity.type
_entity.pdbx_description
1 polymer ?
#
loop_
_entity_poly.entity_id
_entity_poly.type
_entity_poly.pdbx_seq_one_letter_code
_entity_poly.pdbx_strand_id
1 'polypeptide(L)'
;MNLTELVMELENFKNNSSWDKLRDEKEKLDSILVKLQDANNIIDKLKINIEKCKKSDLEEINLEINYILNILKSNNGDAISIYSAIENAYERSDKCIKKMNEIRSKLIMEYTNKLKEYNNKIFIYFRLFNNILKINIDISTFEISDNLKELENEIKEAENELNILNDRLKEELIKSNLTQEYANLLLEFLNEGEIVISKKNSDKMLKLLEFLLSKNIPIKVRI
;
A
#
# COMPACT_ATOMS: atom_id res chain seq x y z
N MET A 1 54.95 -58.71 -24.56
CA MET A 1 53.48 -58.61 -24.47
C MET A 1 52.90 -59.36 -25.65
N ASN A 2 52.20 -60.45 -25.39
CA ASN A 2 51.55 -61.24 -26.46
C ASN A 2 50.29 -60.54 -26.95
N LEU A 3 49.94 -60.72 -28.23
CA LEU A 3 48.75 -60.13 -28.85
C LEU A 3 47.47 -60.47 -28.05
N THR A 4 47.44 -61.67 -27.46
CA THR A 4 46.38 -62.17 -26.57
C THR A 4 46.30 -61.42 -25.25
N GLU A 5 47.43 -60.99 -24.68
CA GLU A 5 47.46 -60.16 -23.46
C GLU A 5 46.95 -58.75 -23.77
N LEU A 6 47.35 -58.17 -24.90
CA LEU A 6 46.85 -56.87 -25.35
C LEU A 6 45.34 -56.91 -25.65
N VAL A 7 44.84 -57.99 -26.25
CA VAL A 7 43.40 -58.19 -26.49
C VAL A 7 42.64 -58.38 -25.17
N MET A 8 43.17 -59.12 -24.20
CA MET A 8 42.56 -59.25 -22.87
C MET A 8 42.58 -57.93 -22.09
N GLU A 9 43.66 -57.14 -22.19
CA GLU A 9 43.72 -55.80 -21.60
C GLU A 9 42.72 -54.85 -22.26
N LEU A 10 42.55 -54.90 -23.59
CA LEU A 10 41.56 -54.10 -24.33
C LEU A 10 40.12 -54.56 -24.06
N GLU A 11 39.87 -55.86 -23.94
CA GLU A 11 38.56 -56.40 -23.54
C GLU A 11 38.27 -56.05 -22.08
N ASN A 12 39.25 -56.12 -21.18
CA ASN A 12 39.11 -55.61 -19.81
C ASN A 12 38.88 -54.11 -19.79
N PHE A 13 39.52 -53.30 -20.64
CA PHE A 13 39.25 -51.86 -20.70
C PHE A 13 37.84 -51.55 -21.22
N LYS A 14 37.41 -52.29 -22.24
CA LYS A 14 36.05 -52.25 -22.81
C LYS A 14 34.99 -52.71 -21.80
N ASN A 15 35.32 -53.68 -20.94
CA ASN A 15 34.40 -54.24 -19.94
C ASN A 15 34.43 -53.48 -18.60
N ASN A 16 35.57 -52.87 -18.21
CA ASN A 16 35.73 -52.14 -16.95
C ASN A 16 35.33 -50.66 -17.05
N SER A 17 35.36 -50.07 -18.25
CA SER A 17 34.80 -48.74 -18.48
C SER A 17 33.35 -48.90 -18.93
N SER A 18 32.45 -49.12 -17.96
CA SER A 18 31.03 -49.32 -18.25
C SER A 18 30.47 -48.09 -18.98
N TRP A 19 30.36 -48.15 -20.31
CA TRP A 19 29.77 -47.11 -21.14
C TRP A 19 28.41 -46.65 -20.60
N ASP A 20 27.64 -47.57 -20.02
CA ASP A 20 26.39 -47.26 -19.31
C ASP A 20 26.60 -46.34 -18.10
N LYS A 21 27.65 -46.54 -17.28
CA LYS A 21 27.96 -45.63 -16.16
C LYS A 21 28.34 -44.24 -16.64
N LEU A 22 29.11 -44.14 -17.73
CA LEU A 22 29.46 -42.85 -18.34
C LEU A 22 28.24 -42.17 -18.96
N ARG A 23 27.32 -42.93 -19.57
CA ARG A 23 26.05 -42.40 -20.08
C ARG A 23 25.17 -41.90 -18.95
N ASP A 24 25.01 -42.68 -17.89
CA ASP A 24 24.21 -42.31 -16.72
C ASP A 24 24.79 -41.08 -15.99
N GLU A 25 26.13 -40.97 -15.93
CA GLU A 25 26.82 -39.80 -15.37
C GLU A 25 26.65 -38.56 -16.25
N LYS A 26 26.73 -38.71 -17.57
CA LYS A 26 26.44 -37.63 -18.52
C LYS A 26 24.99 -37.15 -18.39
N GLU A 27 24.01 -38.04 -18.34
CA GLU A 27 22.59 -37.68 -18.18
C GLU A 27 22.34 -36.93 -16.85
N LYS A 28 23.01 -37.34 -15.78
CA LYS A 28 22.98 -36.61 -14.49
C LYS A 28 23.58 -35.21 -14.62
N LEU A 29 24.73 -35.07 -15.27
CA LEU A 29 25.39 -33.78 -15.46
C LEU A 29 24.58 -32.85 -16.37
N ASP A 30 23.98 -33.36 -17.44
CA ASP A 30 23.09 -32.61 -18.32
C ASP A 30 21.85 -32.12 -17.56
N SER A 31 21.26 -32.97 -16.70
CA SER A 31 20.15 -32.57 -15.81
C SER A 31 20.54 -31.46 -14.83
N ILE A 32 21.74 -31.55 -14.24
CA ILE A 32 22.28 -30.51 -13.34
C ILE A 32 22.52 -29.21 -14.11
N LEU A 33 23.06 -29.29 -15.33
CA LEU A 33 23.30 -28.14 -16.20
C LEU A 33 22.00 -27.39 -16.51
N VAL A 34 20.93 -28.09 -16.88
CA VAL A 34 19.62 -27.48 -17.13
C VAL A 34 19.12 -26.74 -15.88
N LYS A 35 19.19 -27.38 -14.71
CA LYS A 35 18.81 -26.73 -13.44
C LYS A 35 19.65 -25.48 -13.17
N LEU A 36 20.96 -25.54 -13.37
CA LEU A 36 21.84 -24.38 -13.17
C LEU A 36 21.54 -23.23 -14.16
N GLN A 37 21.16 -23.55 -15.40
CA GLN A 37 20.71 -22.55 -16.37
C GLN A 37 19.41 -21.87 -15.92
N ASP A 38 18.44 -22.63 -15.42
CA ASP A 38 17.20 -22.10 -14.85
C ASP A 38 17.46 -21.25 -13.61
N ALA A 39 18.33 -21.71 -12.69
CA ALA A 39 18.76 -20.93 -11.54
C ALA A 39 19.36 -19.58 -11.96
N ASN A 40 20.16 -19.54 -13.02
CA ASN A 40 20.74 -18.29 -13.51
C ASN A 40 19.66 -17.30 -13.97
N ASN A 41 18.64 -17.77 -14.67
CA ASN A 41 17.48 -16.94 -15.06
C ASN A 41 16.68 -16.45 -13.84
N ILE A 42 16.55 -17.29 -12.81
CA ILE A 42 15.86 -16.96 -11.57
C ILE A 42 16.62 -15.90 -10.76
N ILE A 43 17.96 -15.96 -10.74
CA ILE A 43 18.82 -15.02 -10.01
C ILE A 43 18.54 -13.57 -10.43
N ASP A 44 18.38 -13.29 -11.72
CA ASP A 44 18.16 -11.91 -12.17
C ASP A 44 16.80 -11.37 -11.73
N LYS A 45 15.75 -12.22 -11.76
CA LYS A 45 14.44 -11.85 -11.19
C LYS A 45 14.52 -11.68 -9.67
N LEU A 46 15.27 -12.53 -8.99
CA LEU A 46 15.50 -12.45 -7.55
C LEU A 46 16.21 -11.15 -7.17
N LYS A 47 17.23 -10.70 -7.92
CA LYS A 47 17.91 -9.42 -7.69
C LYS A 47 16.94 -8.25 -7.76
N ILE A 48 16.10 -8.20 -8.81
CA ILE A 48 15.08 -7.15 -8.98
C ILE A 48 14.09 -7.17 -7.81
N ASN A 49 13.64 -8.35 -7.40
CA ASN A 49 12.70 -8.49 -6.28
C ASN A 49 13.33 -8.02 -4.97
N ILE A 50 14.58 -8.41 -4.69
CA ILE A 50 15.32 -7.97 -3.50
C ILE A 50 15.46 -6.44 -3.49
N GLU A 51 15.84 -5.82 -4.60
CA GLU A 51 15.97 -4.35 -4.67
C GLU A 51 14.64 -3.63 -4.41
N LYS A 52 13.54 -4.17 -4.94
CA LYS A 52 12.19 -3.63 -4.70
C LYS A 52 11.77 -3.80 -3.24
N CYS A 53 11.98 -4.98 -2.66
CA CYS A 53 11.69 -5.26 -1.26
C CYS A 53 12.52 -4.35 -0.32
N LYS A 54 13.78 -4.06 -0.64
CA LYS A 54 14.68 -3.25 0.21
C LYS A 54 14.26 -1.80 0.29
N LYS A 55 13.59 -1.28 -0.74
CA LYS A 55 13.12 0.10 -0.80
C LYS A 55 11.80 0.31 -0.06
N SER A 56 11.25 -0.72 0.58
CA SER A 56 10.06 -0.58 1.40
C SER A 56 10.44 -0.23 2.84
N ASP A 57 9.82 0.81 3.40
CA ASP A 57 9.96 1.20 4.81
C ASP A 57 9.22 0.23 5.77
N LEU A 58 8.97 -1.00 5.32
CA LEU A 58 8.22 -2.02 6.03
C LEU A 58 9.22 -2.96 6.73
N GLU A 59 9.37 -2.82 8.05
CA GLU A 59 10.34 -3.58 8.85
C GLU A 59 10.23 -5.11 8.68
N GLU A 60 9.01 -5.64 8.55
CA GLU A 60 8.75 -7.07 8.32
C GLU A 60 9.38 -7.58 7.02
N ILE A 61 9.42 -6.72 5.99
CA ILE A 61 9.99 -7.04 4.68
C ILE A 61 11.53 -7.01 4.72
N ASN A 62 12.11 -6.10 5.50
CA ASN A 62 13.55 -6.07 5.72
C ASN A 62 14.07 -7.35 6.40
N LEU A 63 13.29 -7.94 7.32
CA LEU A 63 13.59 -9.24 7.91
C LEU A 63 13.57 -10.37 6.88
N GLU A 64 12.56 -10.40 5.99
CA GLU A 64 12.47 -11.39 4.91
C GLU A 64 13.67 -11.29 3.93
N ILE A 65 14.11 -10.08 3.58
CA ILE A 65 15.28 -9.87 2.71
C ILE A 65 16.57 -10.34 3.36
N ASN A 66 16.79 -10.00 4.64
CA ASN A 66 17.97 -10.42 5.38
C ASN A 66 18.04 -11.95 5.48
N TYR A 67 16.89 -12.60 5.67
CA TYR A 67 16.81 -14.05 5.62
C TYR A 67 17.19 -14.63 4.24
N ILE A 68 16.69 -14.06 3.14
CA ILE A 68 17.05 -14.47 1.77
C ILE A 68 18.56 -14.32 1.53
N LEU A 69 19.14 -13.18 1.92
CA LEU A 69 20.57 -12.90 1.78
C LEU A 69 21.43 -13.87 2.62
N ASN A 70 20.95 -14.28 3.78
CA ASN A 70 21.63 -15.27 4.62
C ASN A 70 21.67 -16.65 3.96
N ILE A 71 20.55 -17.13 3.40
CA ILE A 71 20.53 -18.43 2.67
C ILE A 71 21.55 -18.45 1.53
N LEU A 72 21.60 -17.39 0.72
CA LEU A 72 22.53 -17.32 -0.41
C LEU A 72 24.00 -17.29 0.03
N LYS A 73 24.31 -16.68 1.17
CA LYS A 73 25.67 -16.59 1.73
C LYS A 73 26.14 -17.90 2.40
N SER A 74 25.22 -18.72 2.89
CA SER A 74 25.55 -19.94 3.65
C SER A 74 25.86 -21.16 2.79
N ASN A 75 25.67 -21.11 1.47
CA ASN A 75 25.72 -22.29 0.61
C ASN A 75 27.11 -22.62 0.04
N ASN A 76 27.83 -23.50 0.75
CA ASN A 76 28.97 -24.28 0.24
C ASN A 76 28.52 -25.65 -0.33
N GLY A 77 27.27 -25.78 -0.78
CA GLY A 77 26.65 -27.04 -1.19
C GLY A 77 26.90 -27.43 -2.65
N ASP A 78 26.55 -28.66 -3.02
CA ASP A 78 26.58 -29.13 -4.41
C ASP A 78 25.62 -28.35 -5.32
N ALA A 79 25.76 -28.52 -6.64
CA ALA A 79 24.98 -27.77 -7.64
C ALA A 79 23.46 -27.91 -7.47
N ILE A 80 22.98 -29.05 -6.96
CA ILE A 80 21.55 -29.30 -6.72
C ILE A 80 21.06 -28.48 -5.52
N SER A 81 21.87 -28.46 -4.46
CA SER A 81 21.59 -27.67 -3.26
C SER A 81 21.58 -26.16 -3.56
N ILE A 82 22.51 -25.71 -4.42
CA ILE A 82 22.56 -24.33 -4.91
C ILE A 82 21.28 -23.98 -5.67
N TYR A 83 20.85 -24.83 -6.61
CA TYR A 83 19.60 -24.62 -7.35
C TYR A 83 18.39 -24.51 -6.42
N SER A 84 18.21 -25.46 -5.51
CA SER A 84 17.06 -25.48 -4.59
C SER A 84 17.01 -24.25 -3.70
N ALA A 85 18.16 -23.75 -3.26
CA ALA A 85 18.23 -22.53 -2.48
C ALA A 85 17.87 -21.27 -3.27
N ILE A 86 18.27 -21.18 -4.54
CA ILE A 86 17.90 -20.07 -5.42
C ILE A 86 16.39 -20.08 -5.69
N GLU A 87 15.82 -21.24 -5.96
CA GLU A 87 14.37 -21.40 -6.19
C GLU A 87 13.56 -21.00 -4.95
N ASN A 88 13.95 -21.49 -3.76
CA ASN A 88 13.32 -21.12 -2.49
C ASN A 88 13.45 -19.62 -2.19
N ALA A 89 14.64 -19.04 -2.44
CA ALA A 89 14.85 -17.60 -2.31
C ALA A 89 13.94 -16.80 -3.25
N TYR A 90 13.76 -17.27 -4.48
CA TYR A 90 12.88 -16.64 -5.46
C TYR A 90 11.42 -16.69 -5.05
N GLU A 91 10.89 -17.85 -4.66
CA GLU A 91 9.51 -17.98 -4.17
C GLU A 91 9.23 -17.04 -2.99
N ARG A 92 10.18 -16.93 -2.05
CA ARG A 92 10.05 -16.00 -0.92
C ARG A 92 10.09 -14.55 -1.38
N SER A 93 10.98 -14.20 -2.30
CA SER A 93 11.03 -12.85 -2.87
C SER A 93 9.73 -12.47 -3.60
N ASP A 94 9.11 -13.41 -4.31
CA ASP A 94 7.83 -13.18 -5.00
C ASP A 94 6.69 -12.96 -4.00
N LYS A 95 6.68 -13.71 -2.89
CA LYS A 95 5.75 -13.49 -1.77
C LYS A 95 5.93 -12.10 -1.15
N CYS A 96 7.17 -11.64 -0.96
CA CYS A 96 7.44 -10.27 -0.50
C CYS A 96 6.82 -9.23 -1.44
N ILE A 97 7.04 -9.34 -2.75
CA ILE A 97 6.49 -8.39 -3.74
C ILE A 97 4.95 -8.38 -3.71
N LYS A 98 4.32 -9.54 -3.58
CA LYS A 98 2.86 -9.64 -3.43
C LYS A 98 2.37 -8.93 -2.17
N LYS A 99 2.98 -9.21 -1.01
CA LYS A 99 2.65 -8.52 0.25
C LYS A 99 2.84 -7.00 0.14
N MET A 100 3.93 -6.53 -0.48
CA MET A 100 4.14 -5.09 -0.71
C MET A 100 3.01 -4.45 -1.52
N ASN A 101 2.62 -5.11 -2.61
CA ASN A 101 1.56 -4.59 -3.48
C ASN A 101 0.20 -4.58 -2.76
N GLU A 102 -0.08 -5.59 -1.94
CA GLU A 102 -1.28 -5.63 -1.10
C GLU A 102 -1.30 -4.48 -0.08
N ILE A 103 -0.19 -4.26 0.65
CA ILE A 103 -0.08 -3.16 1.62
C ILE A 103 -0.23 -1.82 0.90
N ARG A 104 0.47 -1.61 -0.22
CA ARG A 104 0.35 -0.39 -1.02
C ARG A 104 -1.09 -0.15 -1.48
N SER A 105 -1.76 -1.19 -1.95
CA SER A 105 -3.16 -1.07 -2.41
C SER A 105 -4.11 -0.71 -1.26
N LYS A 106 -3.90 -1.30 -0.08
CA LYS A 106 -4.65 -0.93 1.13
C LYS A 106 -4.43 0.53 1.51
N LEU A 107 -3.18 0.99 1.54
CA LEU A 107 -2.85 2.39 1.85
C LEU A 107 -3.46 3.37 0.84
N ILE A 108 -3.37 3.08 -0.46
CA ILE A 108 -4.00 3.91 -1.50
C ILE A 108 -5.51 4.01 -1.26
N MET A 109 -6.17 2.90 -0.94
CA MET A 109 -7.61 2.88 -0.66
C MET A 109 -7.96 3.68 0.59
N GLU A 110 -7.20 3.52 1.68
CA GLU A 110 -7.37 4.28 2.93
C GLU A 110 -7.20 5.78 2.68
N TYR A 111 -6.14 6.18 1.98
CA TYR A 111 -5.86 7.57 1.64
C TYR A 111 -6.91 8.17 0.71
N THR A 112 -7.36 7.41 -0.29
CA THR A 112 -8.45 7.83 -1.16
C THR A 112 -9.73 8.11 -0.36
N ASN A 113 -10.08 7.23 0.57
CA ASN A 113 -11.27 7.41 1.41
C ASN A 113 -11.12 8.63 2.33
N LYS A 114 -9.94 8.81 2.93
CA LYS A 114 -9.64 9.98 3.77
C LYS A 114 -9.74 11.29 2.98
N LEU A 115 -9.19 11.33 1.77
CA LEU A 115 -9.24 12.52 0.91
C LEU A 115 -10.68 12.84 0.46
N LYS A 116 -11.49 11.82 0.15
CA LYS A 116 -12.93 12.00 -0.13
C LYS A 116 -13.66 12.62 1.07
N GLU A 117 -13.39 12.14 2.28
CA GLU A 117 -13.97 12.70 3.50
C GLU A 117 -13.56 14.18 3.68
N TYR A 118 -12.29 14.49 3.44
CA TYR A 118 -11.77 15.86 3.56
C TYR A 118 -12.37 16.81 2.53
N ASN A 119 -12.41 16.41 1.25
CA ASN A 119 -13.07 17.18 0.20
C ASN A 119 -14.55 17.43 0.52
N ASN A 120 -15.27 16.43 1.07
CA ASN A 120 -16.66 16.62 1.48
C ASN A 120 -16.78 17.65 2.62
N LYS A 121 -15.90 17.58 3.63
CA LYS A 121 -15.87 18.56 4.73
C LYS A 121 -15.54 19.97 4.23
N ILE A 122 -14.56 20.12 3.33
CA ILE A 122 -14.20 21.41 2.71
C ILE A 122 -15.42 21.98 1.96
N PHE A 123 -16.14 21.14 1.21
CA PHE A 123 -17.34 21.56 0.51
C PHE A 123 -18.47 22.01 1.46
N ILE A 124 -18.63 21.32 2.59
CA ILE A 124 -19.57 21.73 3.65
C ILE A 124 -19.17 23.10 4.23
N TYR A 125 -17.89 23.31 4.52
CA TYR A 125 -17.39 24.62 4.98
C TYR A 125 -17.66 25.71 3.94
N PHE A 126 -17.38 25.46 2.66
CA PHE A 126 -17.68 26.41 1.59
C PHE A 126 -19.15 26.80 1.56
N ARG A 127 -20.07 25.82 1.65
CA ARG A 127 -21.51 26.09 1.73
C ARG A 127 -21.87 26.91 2.96
N LEU A 128 -21.26 26.61 4.11
CA LEU A 128 -21.49 27.34 5.35
C LEU A 128 -21.03 28.81 5.21
N PHE A 129 -19.81 29.05 4.74
CA PHE A 129 -19.29 30.40 4.59
C PHE A 129 -20.11 31.21 3.57
N ASN A 130 -20.36 30.65 2.38
CA ASN A 130 -21.06 31.37 1.31
C ASN A 130 -22.55 31.55 1.57
N ASN A 131 -23.26 30.48 1.95
CA ASN A 131 -24.72 30.52 2.00
C ASN A 131 -25.25 30.98 3.35
N ILE A 132 -24.51 30.70 4.44
CA ILE A 132 -24.97 30.99 5.81
C ILE A 132 -24.34 32.26 6.33
N LEU A 133 -23.01 32.32 6.33
CA LEU A 133 -22.28 33.48 6.84
C LEU A 133 -22.23 34.63 5.83
N LYS A 134 -22.51 34.36 4.54
CA LYS A 134 -22.41 35.32 3.43
C LYS A 134 -21.00 35.90 3.26
N ILE A 135 -20.00 35.06 3.51
CA ILE A 135 -18.57 35.39 3.35
C ILE A 135 -18.08 34.62 2.14
N ASN A 136 -17.61 35.35 1.13
CA ASN A 136 -17.02 34.72 -0.04
C ASN A 136 -15.66 34.12 0.31
N ILE A 137 -15.53 32.81 0.09
CA ILE A 137 -14.27 32.09 0.24
C ILE A 137 -14.00 31.25 -1.00
N ASP A 138 -12.74 31.21 -1.40
CA ASP A 138 -12.25 30.26 -2.38
C ASP A 138 -11.79 29.01 -1.63
N ILE A 139 -12.14 27.83 -2.16
CA ILE A 139 -11.69 26.54 -1.65
C ILE A 139 -10.98 25.78 -2.76
N SER A 140 -9.97 25.00 -2.37
CA SER A 140 -9.34 24.02 -3.24
C SER A 140 -10.06 22.67 -3.13
N THR A 141 -10.17 21.96 -4.25
CA THR A 141 -10.52 20.55 -4.27
C THR A 141 -9.27 19.74 -4.51
N PHE A 142 -9.05 18.72 -3.70
CA PHE A 142 -7.85 17.90 -3.73
C PHE A 142 -8.06 16.66 -4.62
N GLU A 143 -7.11 16.36 -5.50
CA GLU A 143 -7.27 15.32 -6.52
C GLU A 143 -6.92 13.93 -5.96
N ILE A 144 -7.68 12.92 -6.38
CA ILE A 144 -7.40 11.52 -6.02
C ILE A 144 -6.54 10.93 -7.13
N SER A 145 -5.27 10.63 -6.81
CA SER A 145 -4.36 9.94 -7.73
C SER A 145 -4.06 8.50 -7.27
N ASP A 146 -3.57 7.65 -8.18
CA ASP A 146 -3.14 6.28 -7.86
C ASP A 146 -1.69 6.23 -7.32
N ASN A 147 -1.04 7.39 -7.18
CA ASN A 147 0.32 7.51 -6.68
C ASN A 147 0.30 7.80 -5.18
N LEU A 148 0.84 6.88 -4.39
CA LEU A 148 0.85 6.98 -2.92
C LEU A 148 1.50 8.28 -2.42
N LYS A 149 2.59 8.75 -3.05
CA LYS A 149 3.27 9.97 -2.61
C LYS A 149 2.47 11.23 -2.88
N GLU A 150 1.78 11.27 -4.02
CA GLU A 150 0.88 12.38 -4.35
C GLU A 150 -0.31 12.37 -3.40
N LEU A 151 -0.95 11.21 -3.16
CA LEU A 151 -2.02 11.06 -2.17
C LEU A 151 -1.60 11.52 -0.76
N GLU A 152 -0.40 11.17 -0.31
CA GLU A 152 0.12 11.63 0.98
C GLU A 152 0.26 13.16 1.06
N ASN A 153 0.70 13.80 -0.02
CA ASN A 153 0.82 15.25 -0.09
C ASN A 153 -0.56 15.90 -0.11
N GLU A 154 -1.46 15.44 -0.98
CA GLU A 154 -2.84 15.92 -1.08
C GLU A 154 -3.58 15.80 0.26
N ILE A 155 -3.39 14.72 1.01
CA ILE A 155 -3.97 14.55 2.35
C ILE A 155 -3.45 15.60 3.33
N LYS A 156 -2.14 15.87 3.33
CA LYS A 156 -1.54 16.86 4.25
C LYS A 156 -2.04 18.26 3.91
N GLU A 157 -2.11 18.59 2.63
CA GLU A 157 -2.62 19.88 2.18
C GLU A 157 -4.11 20.04 2.51
N ALA A 158 -4.93 19.02 2.25
CA ALA A 158 -6.34 18.99 2.62
C ALA A 158 -6.57 19.10 4.13
N GLU A 159 -5.76 18.43 4.95
CA GLU A 159 -5.82 18.52 6.41
C GLU A 159 -5.46 19.94 6.89
N ASN A 160 -4.44 20.56 6.29
CA ASN A 160 -4.07 21.94 6.60
C ASN A 160 -5.19 22.93 6.22
N GLU A 161 -5.78 22.78 5.04
CA GLU A 161 -6.91 23.59 4.59
C GLU A 161 -8.12 23.45 5.53
N LEU A 162 -8.43 22.23 5.96
CA LEU A 162 -9.50 21.99 6.93
C LEU A 162 -9.25 22.68 8.27
N ASN A 163 -8.00 22.68 8.75
CA ASN A 163 -7.65 23.37 10.00
C ASN A 163 -7.84 24.89 9.86
N ILE A 164 -7.37 25.47 8.75
CA ILE A 164 -7.55 26.89 8.44
C ILE A 164 -9.04 27.25 8.38
N LEU A 165 -9.85 26.46 7.66
CA LEU A 165 -11.29 26.69 7.55
C LEU A 165 -12.01 26.56 8.89
N ASN A 166 -11.62 25.58 9.71
CA ASN A 166 -12.20 25.37 11.04
C ASN A 166 -11.88 26.53 11.98
N ASP A 167 -10.64 27.01 12.01
CA ASP A 167 -10.25 28.12 12.87
C ASP A 167 -10.91 29.43 12.41
N ARG A 168 -10.95 29.68 11.10
CA ARG A 168 -11.71 30.80 10.54
C ARG A 168 -13.20 30.70 10.89
N LEU A 169 -13.77 29.50 10.88
CA LEU A 169 -15.18 29.31 11.24
C LEU A 169 -15.42 29.68 12.70
N LYS A 170 -14.56 29.22 13.61
CA LYS A 170 -14.68 29.56 15.05
C LYS A 170 -14.66 31.07 15.26
N GLU A 171 -13.75 31.78 14.60
CA GLU A 171 -13.67 33.24 14.69
C GLU A 171 -14.95 33.93 14.23
N GLU A 172 -15.50 33.53 13.09
CA GLU A 172 -16.73 34.12 12.53
C GLU A 172 -17.99 33.79 13.36
N LEU A 173 -18.02 32.60 13.97
CA LEU A 173 -19.11 32.22 14.88
C LEU A 173 -19.05 33.02 16.19
N ILE A 174 -17.86 33.24 16.74
CA ILE A 174 -17.67 34.11 17.92
C ILE A 174 -18.17 35.52 17.61
N LYS A 175 -17.82 36.10 16.46
CA LYS A 175 -18.33 37.41 16.02
C LYS A 175 -19.85 37.44 15.89
N SER A 176 -20.46 36.30 15.59
CA SER A 176 -21.91 36.12 15.45
C SER A 176 -22.61 35.69 16.75
N ASN A 177 -21.92 35.72 17.90
CA ASN A 177 -22.43 35.26 19.21
C ASN A 177 -22.91 33.80 19.24
N LEU A 178 -22.38 32.95 18.37
CA LEU A 178 -22.61 31.50 18.41
C LEU A 178 -21.43 30.80 19.09
N THR A 179 -21.69 30.04 20.15
CA THR A 179 -20.69 29.16 20.75
C THR A 179 -20.41 27.94 19.86
N GLN A 180 -19.27 27.29 20.10
CA GLN A 180 -18.79 26.15 19.32
C GLN A 180 -19.73 24.94 19.33
N GLU A 181 -20.57 24.79 20.35
CA GLU A 181 -21.60 23.74 20.38
C GLU A 181 -22.68 23.91 19.29
N TYR A 182 -23.01 25.15 18.92
CA TYR A 182 -23.94 25.42 17.81
C TYR A 182 -23.26 25.22 16.44
N ALA A 183 -21.94 25.44 16.37
CA ALA A 183 -21.14 25.15 15.17
C ALA A 183 -21.25 23.67 14.79
N ASN A 184 -21.11 22.79 15.79
CA ASN A 184 -21.17 21.34 15.57
C ASN A 184 -22.56 20.91 15.09
N LEU A 185 -23.63 21.42 15.70
CA LEU A 185 -25.00 21.18 15.23
C LEU A 185 -25.24 21.74 13.82
N LEU A 186 -24.67 22.90 13.49
CA LEU A 186 -24.80 23.48 12.15
C LEU A 186 -24.07 22.63 11.09
N LEU A 187 -22.89 22.12 11.42
CA LEU A 187 -22.11 21.22 10.56
C LEU A 187 -22.82 19.88 10.37
N GLU A 188 -23.40 19.32 11.44
CA GLU A 188 -24.23 18.11 11.38
C GLU A 188 -25.43 18.33 10.45
N PHE A 189 -26.14 19.46 10.58
CA PHE A 189 -27.28 19.80 9.74
C PHE A 189 -26.90 19.94 8.26
N LEU A 190 -25.74 20.53 7.97
CA LEU A 190 -25.26 20.66 6.59
C LEU A 190 -24.77 19.34 6.00
N ASN A 191 -24.27 18.43 6.83
CA ASN A 191 -23.79 17.13 6.41
C ASN A 191 -24.95 16.15 6.15
N GLU A 192 -25.92 16.10 7.06
CA GLU A 192 -27.04 15.14 7.01
C GLU A 192 -28.26 15.71 6.26
N GLY A 193 -28.37 17.04 6.14
CA GLY A 193 -29.50 17.73 5.53
C GLY A 193 -30.74 17.82 6.44
N GLU A 194 -30.76 17.09 7.56
CA GLU A 194 -31.78 17.12 8.59
C GLU A 194 -31.17 16.89 9.98
N ILE A 195 -31.82 17.38 11.03
CA ILE A 195 -31.47 17.06 12.42
C ILE A 195 -32.75 16.76 13.18
N VAL A 196 -32.73 15.68 13.96
CA VAL A 196 -33.83 15.34 14.86
C VAL A 196 -33.76 16.21 16.12
N ILE A 197 -34.84 16.97 16.35
CA ILE A 197 -35.00 17.78 17.57
C ILE A 197 -35.51 16.85 18.69
N SER A 198 -34.73 16.78 19.77
CA SER A 198 -35.01 16.01 20.98
C SER A 198 -35.02 16.92 22.22
N LYS A 199 -35.52 16.42 23.36
CA LYS A 199 -35.42 17.16 24.63
C LYS A 199 -33.99 17.57 24.99
N LYS A 200 -32.98 16.79 24.59
CA LYS A 200 -31.56 17.03 24.93
C LYS A 200 -30.91 18.18 24.14
N ASN A 201 -31.39 18.45 22.92
CA ASN A 201 -30.83 19.48 22.04
C ASN A 201 -31.84 20.59 21.67
N SER A 202 -33.07 20.54 22.19
CA SER A 202 -34.15 21.49 21.87
C SER A 202 -33.77 22.96 22.03
N ASP A 203 -33.24 23.37 23.19
CA ASP A 203 -32.79 24.75 23.44
C ASP A 203 -31.68 25.18 22.47
N LYS A 204 -30.80 24.23 22.11
CA LYS A 204 -29.70 24.49 21.18
C LYS A 204 -30.21 24.69 19.76
N MET A 205 -31.15 23.84 19.34
CA MET A 205 -31.80 23.91 18.04
C MET A 205 -32.62 25.19 17.89
N LEU A 206 -33.34 25.64 18.93
CA LEU A 206 -34.08 26.89 18.90
C LEU A 206 -33.18 28.09 18.57
N LYS A 207 -32.05 28.22 19.27
CA LYS A 207 -31.07 29.28 18.99
C LYS A 207 -30.44 29.17 17.60
N LEU A 208 -30.18 27.94 17.13
CA LEU A 208 -29.68 27.72 15.78
C LEU A 208 -30.72 28.14 14.73
N LEU A 209 -32.00 27.80 14.93
CA LEU A 209 -33.11 28.21 14.06
C LEU A 209 -33.24 29.74 14.04
N GLU A 210 -33.21 30.39 15.20
CA GLU A 210 -33.23 31.86 15.31
C GLU A 210 -32.07 32.50 14.53
N PHE A 211 -30.85 31.96 14.68
CA PHE A 211 -29.69 32.42 13.93
C PHE A 211 -29.89 32.26 12.41
N LEU A 212 -30.29 31.07 11.95
CA LEU A 212 -30.49 30.79 10.54
C LEU A 212 -31.59 31.68 9.94
N LEU A 213 -32.69 31.88 10.67
CA LEU A 213 -33.76 32.81 10.29
C LEU A 213 -33.25 34.26 10.22
N SER A 214 -32.40 34.69 11.16
CA SER A 214 -31.79 36.03 11.14
C SER A 214 -30.91 36.28 9.90
N LYS A 215 -30.38 35.21 9.30
CA LYS A 215 -29.61 35.25 8.05
C LYS A 215 -30.48 35.14 6.79
N ASN A 216 -31.81 35.06 6.94
CA ASN A 216 -32.80 34.80 5.89
C ASN A 216 -32.62 33.43 5.21
N ILE A 217 -32.22 32.40 5.98
CA ILE A 217 -32.10 31.04 5.47
C ILE A 217 -33.43 30.31 5.71
N PRO A 218 -34.09 29.79 4.66
CA PRO A 218 -35.35 29.09 4.80
C PRO A 218 -35.13 27.71 5.43
N ILE A 219 -35.92 27.39 6.46
CA ILE A 219 -35.85 26.12 7.17
C ILE A 219 -37.22 25.45 7.10
N LYS A 220 -37.24 24.18 6.74
CA LYS A 220 -38.45 23.38 6.71
C LYS A 220 -38.49 22.49 7.94
N VAL A 221 -39.49 22.68 8.79
CA VAL A 221 -39.75 21.81 9.94
C VAL A 221 -40.79 20.77 9.54
N ARG A 222 -40.47 19.49 9.75
CA ARG A 222 -41.39 18.36 9.58
C ARG A 222 -41.73 17.80 10.96
N ILE A 223 -43.02 17.67 11.25
CA ILE A 223 -43.56 17.09 12.48
C ILE A 223 -43.91 15.63 12.22
#